data_AF-U1NZ13-F1
#
_entry.id   AF-U1NZ13-F1
#
_cell.length_a   1.000
_cell.length_b   1.000
_cell.length_c   1.000
_cell.angle_alpha   90.00
_cell.angle_beta   90.00
_cell.angle_gamma   90.00
#
_symmetry.space_group_name_H-M   'P 1'
#
loop_
_entity.id
_entity.type
_entity.pdbx_description
1 polymer ?
#
loop_
_entity_poly.entity_id
_entity_poly.type
_entity_poly.pdbx_seq_one_letter_code
_entity_poly.pdbx_strand_id
1 'polypeptide(L)'
;MGIAGNPAERRFLEVALRVVLWFGSSLVALSLLGFQQLATALGTASGFLALAVAYALRDALSEVIAGVYLIQDDRFVQGRRVSTDDRTGTIRDVGLRRTTLRDEETDAVIIIANNRIEPRWTLHDER
;
A
#
# COMPACT_ATOMS: atom_id res chain seq x y z
N MET A 1 -6.66 -16.51 -17.08
CA MET A 1 -7.13 -16.57 -15.67
C MET A 1 -7.76 -15.23 -15.35
N GLY A 2 -9.08 -15.12 -15.48
CA GLY A 2 -9.78 -13.84 -15.49
C GLY A 2 -9.86 -13.19 -14.11
N ILE A 3 -9.44 -11.93 -14.04
CA ILE A 3 -9.74 -11.04 -12.92
C ILE A 3 -11.24 -10.73 -13.01
N ALA A 4 -12.08 -11.63 -12.52
CA ALA A 4 -13.48 -11.32 -12.24
C ALA A 4 -13.49 -10.32 -11.09
N GLY A 5 -13.21 -9.05 -11.39
CA GLY A 5 -13.25 -7.96 -10.42
C GLY A 5 -14.62 -7.96 -9.77
N ASN A 6 -14.64 -8.06 -8.45
CA ASN A 6 -15.86 -8.20 -7.68
C ASN A 6 -16.80 -7.03 -8.05
N PRO A 7 -18.08 -7.25 -8.39
CA PRO A 7 -19.00 -6.17 -8.73
C PRO A 7 -19.08 -5.10 -7.63
N ALA A 8 -18.80 -5.46 -6.38
CA ALA A 8 -18.69 -4.53 -5.26
C ALA A 8 -17.49 -3.57 -5.38
N GLU A 9 -16.33 -4.03 -5.85
CA GLU A 9 -15.12 -3.20 -6.00
C GLU A 9 -15.32 -2.14 -7.08
N ARG A 10 -15.82 -2.54 -8.24
CA ARG A 10 -16.11 -1.61 -9.35
C ARG A 10 -17.12 -0.55 -8.91
N ARG A 11 -18.18 -0.99 -8.22
CA ARG A 11 -19.20 -0.08 -7.70
C ARG A 11 -18.64 0.91 -6.69
N PHE A 12 -17.76 0.47 -5.79
CA PHE A 12 -17.12 1.36 -4.83
C PHE A 12 -16.29 2.44 -5.53
N LEU A 13 -15.45 2.05 -6.51
CA LEU A 13 -14.64 3.00 -7.28
C LEU A 13 -15.50 3.98 -8.06
N GLU A 14 -16.58 3.51 -8.68
CA GLU A 14 -17.48 4.35 -9.47
C GLU A 14 -18.21 5.37 -8.60
N VAL A 15 -18.68 4.95 -7.41
CA VAL A 15 -19.31 5.84 -6.43
C VAL A 15 -18.31 6.86 -5.91
N ALA A 16 -17.10 6.44 -5.54
CA ALA A 16 -16.06 7.33 -5.04
C ALA A 16 -15.69 8.39 -6.10
N LEU A 17 -15.45 7.97 -7.35
CA LEU A 17 -15.13 8.87 -8.44
C LEU A 17 -16.28 9.85 -8.70
N ARG A 18 -17.52 9.35 -8.71
CA ARG A 18 -18.73 10.17 -8.89
C ARG A 18 -18.84 11.23 -7.80
N VAL A 19 -18.64 10.86 -6.53
CA VAL A 19 -18.67 11.80 -5.40
C VAL A 19 -17.60 12.88 -5.57
N VAL A 20 -16.36 12.51 -5.88
CA VAL A 20 -15.25 13.46 -6.09
C VAL A 20 -15.55 14.42 -7.25
N LEU A 21 -16.04 13.91 -8.37
CA LEU A 21 -16.36 14.71 -9.55
C LEU A 21 -17.52 15.68 -9.29
N TRP A 22 -18.61 15.21 -8.67
CA TRP A 22 -19.73 16.08 -8.33
C TRP A 22 -19.35 17.13 -7.29
N PHE A 23 -18.57 16.75 -6.29
CA PHE A 23 -18.08 17.67 -5.28
C PHE A 23 -17.18 18.76 -5.89
N GLY A 24 -16.19 18.38 -6.68
CA GLY A 24 -15.30 19.32 -7.38
C GLY A 24 -16.06 20.24 -8.34
N SER A 25 -16.98 19.68 -9.13
CA SER A 25 -17.84 20.48 -10.04
C SER A 25 -18.72 21.47 -9.27
N SER A 26 -19.24 21.07 -8.11
CA SER A 26 -20.04 21.94 -7.25
C SER A 26 -19.20 23.09 -6.68
N LEU A 27 -17.96 22.83 -6.23
CA LEU A 27 -17.06 23.89 -5.76
C LEU A 27 -16.77 24.93 -6.85
N VAL A 28 -16.52 24.47 -8.08
CA VAL A 28 -16.33 25.36 -9.24
C VAL A 28 -17.59 26.19 -9.50
N ALA A 29 -18.77 25.55 -9.50
CA ALA A 29 -20.04 26.25 -9.67
C ALA A 29 -20.29 27.30 -8.59
N LEU A 30 -20.04 26.99 -7.31
CA LEU A 30 -20.14 27.96 -6.21
C LEU A 30 -19.23 29.17 -6.44
N SER A 31 -18.00 28.93 -6.91
CA SER A 31 -17.05 30.01 -7.22
C SER A 31 -17.59 30.94 -8.32
N LEU A 32 -18.15 30.37 -9.41
CA LEU A 32 -18.74 31.14 -10.52
C LEU A 32 -19.98 31.94 -10.10
N LEU A 33 -20.74 31.44 -9.13
CA LEU A 33 -21.92 32.12 -8.58
C LEU A 33 -21.58 33.23 -7.57
N GLY A 34 -20.30 33.52 -7.33
CA GLY A 34 -19.84 34.55 -6.41
C GLY A 34 -19.63 34.07 -4.96
N PHE A 35 -19.81 32.78 -4.69
CA PHE A 35 -19.59 32.18 -3.36
C PHE A 35 -18.15 31.68 -3.17
N GLN A 36 -17.17 32.45 -3.64
CA GLN A 36 -15.76 32.04 -3.64
C GLN A 36 -15.24 31.74 -2.23
N GLN A 37 -15.62 32.54 -1.22
CA GLN A 37 -15.19 32.32 0.17
C GLN A 37 -15.69 30.96 0.71
N LEU A 38 -16.94 30.61 0.42
CA LEU A 38 -17.53 29.33 0.82
C LEU A 38 -16.87 28.16 0.09
N ALA A 39 -16.66 28.28 -1.23
CA ALA A 39 -15.98 27.26 -2.02
C ALA A 39 -14.55 27.00 -1.49
N THR A 40 -13.80 28.06 -1.16
CA THR A 40 -12.46 27.95 -0.58
C THR A 40 -12.49 27.30 0.81
N ALA A 41 -13.45 27.65 1.67
CA ALA A 41 -13.58 27.06 3.00
C ALA A 41 -13.87 25.55 2.92
N LEU A 42 -14.82 25.16 2.06
CA LEU A 42 -15.16 23.75 1.82
C LEU A 42 -13.98 22.99 1.20
N GLY A 43 -13.33 23.56 0.18
CA GLY A 43 -12.15 22.97 -0.45
C GLY A 43 -11.00 22.75 0.54
N THR A 44 -10.75 23.73 1.42
CA THR A 44 -9.75 23.62 2.48
C THR A 44 -10.09 22.50 3.46
N ALA A 45 -11.33 22.43 3.95
CA ALA A 45 -11.78 21.38 4.85
C ALA A 45 -11.66 19.98 4.21
N SER A 46 -12.05 19.84 2.95
CA SER A 46 -11.88 18.60 2.18
C SER A 46 -10.41 18.26 1.96
N GLY A 47 -9.52 19.25 1.81
CA GLY A 47 -8.07 19.04 1.77
C GLY A 47 -7.53 18.38 3.04
N PHE A 48 -7.97 18.81 4.22
CA PHE A 48 -7.62 18.15 5.48
C PHE A 48 -8.17 16.73 5.58
N LEU A 49 -9.40 16.49 5.11
CA LEU A 49 -9.95 15.12 5.05
C LEU A 49 -9.13 14.23 4.10
N ALA A 50 -8.74 14.73 2.94
CA ALA A 50 -7.89 14.02 2.00
C ALA A 50 -6.53 13.66 2.62
N LEU A 51 -5.94 14.59 3.39
CA LEU A 51 -4.70 14.33 4.13
C LEU A 51 -4.88 13.24 5.19
N ALA A 52 -5.99 13.25 5.94
CA ALA A 52 -6.27 12.21 6.93
C ALA A 52 -6.41 10.82 6.29
N VAL A 53 -7.08 10.75 5.13
CA VAL A 53 -7.19 9.51 4.35
C VAL A 53 -5.81 9.05 3.84
N ALA A 54 -5.00 9.97 3.31
CA ALA A 54 -3.64 9.67 2.86
C ALA A 54 -2.76 9.15 4.02
N TYR A 55 -2.91 9.72 5.22
CA TYR A 55 -2.22 9.25 6.41
C TYR A 55 -2.63 7.83 6.80
N ALA A 56 -3.93 7.51 6.75
CA ALA A 56 -4.43 6.16 7.01
C ALA A 56 -3.91 5.10 6.01
N LEU A 57 -3.63 5.52 4.77
CA LEU A 57 -3.12 4.66 3.69
C LEU A 57 -1.59 4.57 3.66
N ARG A 58 -0.88 5.39 4.44
CA ARG A 58 0.59 5.55 4.38
C ARG A 58 1.32 4.22 4.52
N ASP A 59 0.92 3.38 5.47
CA ASP A 59 1.59 2.11 5.73
C ASP A 59 1.38 1.12 4.60
N ALA A 60 0.15 1.02 4.07
CA ALA A 60 -0.15 0.16 2.93
C ALA A 60 0.67 0.55 1.69
N LEU A 61 0.83 1.85 1.43
CA LEU A 61 1.67 2.33 0.34
C LEU A 61 3.15 2.02 0.57
N SER A 62 3.65 2.22 1.79
CA SER A 62 5.02 1.88 2.18
C SER A 62 5.32 0.39 1.98
N GLU A 63 4.38 -0.49 2.34
CA GLU A 63 4.49 -1.93 2.14
C GLU A 63 4.58 -2.30 0.65
N VAL A 64 3.78 -1.65 -0.20
CA VAL A 64 3.80 -1.89 -1.66
C VAL A 64 5.12 -1.43 -2.28
N ILE A 65 5.59 -0.23 -1.93
CA ILE A 65 6.85 0.31 -2.45
C ILE A 65 8.02 -0.57 -2.04
N ALA A 66 8.09 -0.96 -0.76
CA ALA A 66 9.12 -1.87 -0.27
C ALA A 66 9.08 -3.22 -0.99
N GLY A 67 7.89 -3.76 -1.28
CA GLY A 67 7.76 -4.98 -2.06
C GLY A 67 8.29 -4.87 -3.48
N VAL A 68 8.07 -3.74 -4.16
CA VAL A 68 8.64 -3.50 -5.48
C VAL A 68 10.18 -3.54 -5.44
N TYR A 69 10.80 -2.91 -4.44
CA TYR A 69 12.26 -2.95 -4.27
C TYR A 69 12.77 -4.37 -3.97
N LEU A 70 12.10 -5.12 -3.09
CA LEU A 70 12.48 -6.50 -2.77
C LEU A 70 12.38 -7.42 -3.99
N ILE A 71 11.30 -7.31 -4.78
CA ILE A 71 11.11 -8.10 -6.00
C ILE A 71 12.18 -7.78 -7.06
N GLN A 72 12.70 -6.56 -7.06
CA GLN A 72 13.75 -6.12 -7.99
C GLN A 72 15.17 -6.51 -7.54
N ASP A 73 15.40 -6.88 -6.27
CA ASP A 73 16.72 -7.32 -5.80
C ASP A 73 16.96 -8.80 -6.13
N ASP A 74 17.88 -9.07 -7.06
CA ASP A 74 18.25 -10.43 -7.50
C ASP A 74 18.77 -11.33 -6.36
N ARG A 75 19.15 -10.76 -5.21
CA ARG A 75 19.62 -11.51 -4.04
C ARG A 75 18.47 -11.87 -3.09
N PHE A 76 17.34 -11.17 -3.15
CA PHE A 76 16.16 -11.40 -2.33
C PHE A 76 15.16 -12.34 -3.03
N VAL A 77 15.63 -13.55 -3.32
CA VAL A 77 14.88 -14.54 -4.10
C VAL A 77 14.45 -15.74 -3.26
N GLN A 78 13.40 -16.41 -3.71
CA GLN A 78 12.87 -17.63 -3.10
C GLN A 78 13.97 -18.67 -2.88
N GLY A 79 13.96 -19.33 -1.73
CA GLY A 79 14.96 -20.34 -1.34
C GLY A 79 16.21 -19.79 -0.67
N ARG A 80 16.39 -18.46 -0.59
CA ARG A 80 17.51 -17.87 0.16
C ARG A 80 17.13 -17.69 1.63
N ARG A 81 18.10 -17.96 2.52
CA ARG A 81 17.97 -17.67 3.94
C ARG A 81 18.31 -16.21 4.20
N VAL A 82 17.36 -15.50 4.81
CA VAL A 82 17.53 -14.09 5.16
C VAL A 82 17.19 -13.89 6.63
N SER A 83 17.84 -12.91 7.23
CA SER A 83 17.47 -12.39 8.53
C SER A 83 16.94 -10.97 8.38
N THR A 84 15.81 -10.72 9.01
CA THR A 84 15.22 -9.39 9.19
C THR A 84 15.35 -9.02 10.67
N ASP A 85 15.08 -7.77 11.02
CA ASP A 85 15.28 -7.25 12.39
C ASP A 85 14.76 -8.17 13.52
N ASP A 86 13.63 -8.86 13.31
CA ASP A 86 12.97 -9.68 14.35
C ASP A 86 12.98 -11.19 14.07
N ARG A 87 13.26 -11.63 12.84
CA ARG A 87 12.99 -13.00 12.39
C ARG A 87 14.01 -13.46 11.36
N THR A 88 14.37 -14.73 11.42
CA THR A 88 15.26 -15.38 10.44
C THR A 88 14.52 -16.55 9.81
N GLY A 89 14.68 -16.72 8.50
CA GLY A 89 14.06 -17.83 7.80
C GLY A 89 14.39 -17.85 6.32
N THR A 90 13.89 -18.87 5.64
CA THR A 90 14.09 -19.08 4.21
C THR A 90 12.92 -18.51 3.43
N ILE A 91 13.20 -17.69 2.41
CA ILE A 91 12.17 -17.00 1.62
C ILE A 91 11.32 -18.04 0.89
N ARG A 92 10.03 -18.06 1.20
CA ARG A 92 9.04 -18.93 0.55
C ARG A 92 8.24 -18.20 -0.51
N ASP A 93 7.93 -16.93 -0.34
CA ASP A 93 7.20 -16.16 -1.35
C ASP A 93 7.42 -14.67 -1.13
N VAL A 94 7.59 -13.90 -2.20
CA VAL A 94 7.76 -12.45 -2.16
C VAL A 94 6.57 -11.82 -2.88
N GLY A 95 5.56 -11.41 -2.10
CA GLY A 95 4.41 -10.70 -2.62
C GLY A 95 4.62 -9.20 -2.66
N LEU A 96 3.71 -8.48 -3.31
CA LEU A 96 3.78 -7.02 -3.44
C LEU A 96 3.75 -6.29 -2.09
N ARG A 97 3.04 -6.82 -1.10
CA ARG A 97 2.83 -6.15 0.21
C ARG A 97 3.49 -6.89 1.37
N ARG A 98 3.59 -8.21 1.27
CA ARG A 98 4.06 -9.09 2.33
C ARG A 98 4.96 -10.16 1.76
N THR A 99 5.95 -10.56 2.54
CA THR A 99 6.85 -11.67 2.24
C THR A 99 6.57 -12.79 3.23
N THR A 100 6.61 -14.02 2.73
CA THR A 100 6.46 -15.23 3.54
C THR A 100 7.82 -15.89 3.72
N LEU A 101 8.24 -16.06 4.96
CA LEU A 101 9.45 -16.79 5.36
C LEU A 101 9.05 -18.11 6.02
N ARG A 102 9.91 -19.12 5.90
CA ARG A 102 9.81 -20.37 6.66
C ARG A 102 10.95 -20.41 7.68
N ASP A 103 10.60 -20.52 8.95
CA ASP A 103 11.57 -20.77 10.02
C ASP A 103 12.05 -22.22 9.93
N GLU A 104 13.36 -22.45 9.97
CA GLU A 104 13.91 -23.81 9.85
C GLU A 104 14.05 -24.54 11.19
N GLU A 105 14.06 -23.83 12.31
CA GLU A 105 14.11 -24.45 13.63
C GLU A 105 12.71 -24.88 14.09
N THR A 106 11.72 -24.03 13.83
CA THR A 106 10.35 -24.23 14.33
C THR A 106 9.36 -24.71 13.27
N ASP A 107 9.77 -24.77 12.00
CA ASP A 107 8.92 -25.01 10.83
C ASP A 107 7.77 -24.01 10.64
N ALA A 108 7.80 -22.88 11.36
CA ALA A 108 6.74 -21.89 11.34
C ALA A 108 6.72 -21.09 10.03
N VAL A 109 5.51 -20.78 9.54
CA VAL A 109 5.30 -19.85 8.42
C VAL A 109 5.16 -18.44 8.96
N ILE A 110 6.12 -17.58 8.63
CA ILE A 110 6.21 -16.21 9.12
C ILE A 110 5.80 -15.27 7.99
N ILE A 111 4.79 -14.42 8.21
CA ILE A 111 4.30 -13.46 7.23
C ILE A 111 4.62 -12.05 7.72
N ILE A 112 5.46 -11.33 6.98
CA ILE A 112 5.96 -10.01 7.39
C ILE A 112 5.62 -8.98 6.31
N ALA A 113 5.25 -7.78 6.74
CA ALA A 113 5.04 -6.63 5.87
C ALA A 113 6.36 -6.15 5.26
N ASN A 114 6.39 -5.89 3.95
CA ASN A 114 7.64 -5.63 3.23
C ASN A 114 8.39 -4.39 3.73
N ASN A 115 7.67 -3.37 4.22
CA ASN A 115 8.27 -2.16 4.80
C ASN A 115 9.07 -2.40 6.08
N ARG A 116 8.94 -3.59 6.70
CA ARG A 116 9.75 -4.03 7.84
C ARG A 116 10.95 -4.89 7.46
N ILE A 117 11.07 -5.25 6.18
CA ILE A 117 12.11 -6.15 5.67
C ILE A 117 13.13 -5.36 4.85
N GLU A 118 12.64 -4.62 3.85
CA GLU A 118 13.46 -3.89 2.89
C GLU A 118 14.54 -2.99 3.52
N PRO A 119 14.27 -2.23 4.62
CA PRO A 119 15.28 -1.32 5.15
C PRO A 119 16.51 -2.02 5.72
N ARG A 120 16.33 -3.22 6.29
CA ARG A 120 17.38 -3.96 7.01
C ARG A 120 17.11 -5.46 6.92
N TRP A 121 17.71 -6.07 5.91
CA TRP A 121 17.79 -7.52 5.80
C TRP A 121 19.22 -7.93 5.50
N THR A 122 19.60 -9.10 5.97
CA THR A 122 20.90 -9.70 5.70
C THR A 122 20.71 -11.02 4.98
N LEU A 123 21.58 -11.25 4.01
CA LEU A 123 21.65 -12.51 3.29
C LEU A 123 22.59 -13.45 4.04
N HIS A 124 22.12 -14.65 4.34
CA HIS A 124 22.97 -15.73 4.79
C HIS A 124 23.27 -16.63 3.59
N ASP A 125 24.53 -16.71 3.19
CA ASP A 125 24.94 -17.70 2.20
C ASP A 125 24.92 -19.09 2.82
N GLU A 126 24.39 -20.06 2.09
CA GLU A 126 24.59 -21.47 2.42
C GLU A 126 26.02 -21.85 2.02
N ARG A 127 26.94 -21.55 2.96
CA ARG A 127 28.41 -21.75 2.96
C ARG A 127 29.24 -20.81 2.09
#